data_AF-A0A9X4NRE3-F1
#
_entry.id   AF-A0A9X4NRE3-F1
#
_cell.length_a   1.000
_cell.length_b   1.000
_cell.length_c   1.000
_cell.angle_alpha   90.00
_cell.angle_beta   90.00
_cell.angle_gamma   90.00
#
_symmetry.space_group_name_H-M   'P 1'
#
loop_
_entity.id
_entity.type
_entity.pdbx_description
1 polymer ?
#
loop_
_entity_poly.entity_id
_entity_poly.type
_entity_poly.pdbx_seq_one_letter_code
_entity_poly.pdbx_strand_id
1 'polypeptide(L)'
;MKSTAFLASTGMLAAIISSPVLAGDRDHDHDRPCVADTRPAGGFDHGMQAVPHNAGPGERGHGWQYFSDPTAHRAVVISPQGDYYFSRGKGLRWVAAAQTGD
;
A
#
# COMPACT_ATOMS: atom_id res chain seq x y z
N MET A 1 35.55 -35.32 19.62
CA MET A 1 34.16 -35.61 19.20
C MET A 1 33.84 -34.76 17.99
N LYS A 2 33.08 -35.33 17.05
CA LYS A 2 32.89 -34.91 15.66
C LYS A 2 32.05 -33.63 15.52
N SER A 3 32.43 -32.75 14.58
CA SER A 3 31.73 -31.54 14.11
C SER A 3 30.32 -31.79 13.57
N THR A 4 29.46 -30.75 13.57
CA THR A 4 28.74 -30.28 12.36
C THR A 4 27.95 -28.99 12.63
N ALA A 5 28.34 -27.89 11.98
CA ALA A 5 27.53 -26.68 11.84
C ALA A 5 26.59 -26.87 10.63
N PHE A 6 25.29 -26.59 10.79
CA PHE A 6 24.34 -26.62 9.70
C PHE A 6 24.23 -25.23 9.06
N LEU A 7 24.88 -25.08 7.90
CA LEU A 7 24.59 -24.06 6.90
C LEU A 7 23.29 -24.44 6.18
N ALA A 8 22.23 -23.66 6.33
CA ALA A 8 21.02 -23.79 5.52
C ALA A 8 21.09 -22.79 4.36
N SER A 9 21.47 -23.29 3.18
CA SER A 9 21.45 -22.59 1.91
C SER A 9 20.02 -22.50 1.39
N THR A 10 19.44 -21.31 1.33
CA THR A 10 18.15 -21.11 0.64
C THR A 10 18.43 -20.70 -0.81
N GLY A 11 17.96 -21.54 -1.74
CA GLY A 11 18.18 -21.42 -3.17
C GLY A 11 17.54 -20.18 -3.79
N MET A 12 18.27 -19.61 -4.74
CA MET A 12 17.86 -18.49 -5.58
C MET A 12 16.91 -19.01 -6.67
N LEU A 13 15.68 -18.50 -6.72
CA LEU A 13 14.72 -18.82 -7.78
C LEU A 13 14.91 -17.80 -8.92
N ALA A 14 15.52 -18.23 -10.01
CA ALA A 14 15.60 -17.47 -11.26
C ALA A 14 14.36 -17.80 -12.12
N ALA A 15 13.49 -16.81 -12.33
CA ALA A 15 12.48 -16.87 -13.37
C ALA A 15 12.87 -15.86 -14.46
N ILE A 16 13.26 -16.39 -15.62
CA ILE A 16 13.52 -15.64 -16.85
C ILE A 16 12.29 -15.80 -17.72
N ILE A 17 11.57 -14.71 -18.05
CA ILE A 17 11.04 -14.48 -19.41
C ILE A 17 10.51 -13.05 -19.62
N SER A 18 11.07 -12.43 -20.67
CA SER A 18 10.46 -11.54 -21.66
C SER A 18 10.08 -10.11 -21.28
N SER A 19 10.90 -9.18 -21.79
CA SER A 19 10.64 -7.75 -21.90
C SER A 19 9.51 -7.45 -22.90
N PRO A 20 8.52 -6.60 -22.56
CA PRO A 20 7.86 -5.78 -23.57
C PRO A 20 8.71 -4.53 -23.78
N VAL A 21 9.21 -4.33 -25.01
CA VAL A 21 9.62 -3.01 -25.45
C VAL A 21 8.33 -2.20 -25.66
N LEU A 22 8.00 -1.34 -24.71
CA LEU A 22 6.98 -0.32 -24.91
C LEU A 22 7.68 1.03 -24.79
N ALA A 23 8.11 1.55 -25.93
CA ALA A 23 8.43 2.96 -26.09
C ALA A 23 7.14 3.74 -25.85
N GLY A 24 7.04 4.35 -24.67
CA GLY A 24 5.96 5.24 -24.27
C GLY A 24 6.56 6.52 -23.74
N ASP A 25 7.07 7.34 -24.65
CA ASP A 25 7.26 8.76 -24.43
C ASP A 25 5.91 9.38 -24.03
N ARG A 26 5.73 9.63 -22.74
CA ARG A 26 4.73 10.57 -22.20
C ARG A 26 5.32 11.21 -20.97
N ASP A 27 5.97 12.35 -21.20
CA ASP A 27 5.86 13.50 -20.31
C ASP A 27 4.38 13.71 -19.97
N HIS A 28 4.01 13.38 -18.74
CA HIS A 28 2.93 14.04 -18.03
C HIS A 28 3.19 13.89 -16.54
N ASP A 29 3.87 14.90 -16.02
CA ASP A 29 3.45 15.64 -14.84
C ASP A 29 2.27 15.00 -14.09
N HIS A 30 2.60 14.09 -13.19
CA HIS A 30 1.74 13.71 -12.10
C HIS A 30 2.35 14.28 -10.82
N ASP A 31 2.54 15.59 -10.80
CA ASP A 31 2.15 16.38 -9.63
C ASP A 31 0.65 16.13 -9.42
N ARG A 32 0.32 14.96 -8.87
CA ARG A 32 -0.98 14.73 -8.26
C ARG A 32 -0.79 15.40 -6.90
N PRO A 33 -1.36 16.60 -6.67
CA PRO A 33 -1.44 17.06 -5.31
C PRO A 33 -2.07 15.92 -4.53
N CYS A 34 -1.56 15.69 -3.33
CA CYS A 34 -2.25 14.96 -2.30
C CYS A 34 -3.58 15.70 -2.04
N VAL A 35 -4.53 15.57 -2.97
CA VAL A 35 -5.87 16.11 -2.87
C VAL A 35 -6.48 15.23 -1.82
N ALA A 36 -6.46 15.74 -0.58
CA ALA A 36 -7.42 15.38 0.42
C ALA A 36 -8.78 15.50 -0.25
N ASP A 37 -9.32 14.38 -0.72
CA ASP A 37 -10.67 14.30 -1.26
C ASP A 37 -11.62 14.52 -0.07
N THR A 38 -11.82 15.79 0.28
CA THR A 38 -12.82 16.24 1.24
C THR A 38 -14.19 16.17 0.58
N ARG A 39 -14.66 14.98 0.25
CA ARG A 39 -16.03 14.77 -0.20
C ARG A 39 -16.83 14.10 0.92
N PRO A 40 -17.64 14.86 1.68
CA PRO A 40 -18.58 14.25 2.61
C PRO A 40 -19.78 13.75 1.80
N ALA A 41 -19.78 12.46 1.44
CA ALA A 41 -20.97 11.77 0.99
C ALA A 41 -21.49 10.92 2.15
N GLY A 42 -22.76 11.08 2.52
CA GLY A 42 -23.38 10.47 3.70
C GLY A 42 -23.41 8.93 3.67
N GLY A 43 -22.29 8.30 4.03
CA GLY A 43 -22.12 6.85 4.24
C GLY A 43 -21.29 6.55 5.50
N PHE A 44 -21.02 5.25 5.75
CA PHE A 44 -20.33 4.69 6.95
C PHE A 44 -18.95 5.30 7.31
N ASP A 45 -18.47 6.26 6.52
CA ASP A 45 -17.23 7.00 6.71
C ASP A 45 -17.35 8.14 7.73
N HIS A 46 -18.50 8.30 8.40
CA HIS A 46 -18.65 9.26 9.50
C HIS A 46 -17.48 9.13 10.49
N GLY A 47 -16.64 10.16 10.57
CA GLY A 47 -15.49 10.23 11.48
C GLY A 47 -14.16 9.72 10.92
N MET A 48 -14.11 9.12 9.72
CA MET A 48 -12.82 8.80 9.09
C MET A 48 -12.13 10.08 8.63
N GLN A 49 -10.91 10.28 9.10
CA GLN A 49 -10.07 11.44 8.77
C GLN A 49 -8.80 10.96 8.08
N ALA A 50 -8.35 11.67 7.05
CA ALA A 50 -7.05 11.44 6.45
C ALA A 50 -5.95 11.74 7.48
N VAL A 51 -5.00 10.81 7.63
CA VAL A 51 -3.81 10.99 8.46
C VAL A 51 -2.67 11.44 7.55
N PRO A 52 -2.12 12.65 7.74
CA PRO A 52 -1.02 13.15 6.92
C PRO A 52 0.17 12.19 6.96
N HIS A 53 0.70 11.87 5.78
CA HIS A 53 1.88 11.05 5.61
C HIS A 53 2.76 11.64 4.51
N ASN A 54 4.00 11.99 4.84
CA ASN A 54 4.89 12.75 3.95
C ASN A 54 6.06 11.91 3.42
N ALA A 55 5.91 10.59 3.30
CA ALA A 55 6.98 9.74 2.80
C ALA A 55 7.28 10.04 1.32
N GLY A 56 8.53 10.38 1.04
CA GLY A 56 9.04 10.67 -0.29
C GLY A 56 9.38 9.41 -1.10
N PRO A 57 9.64 9.54 -2.40
CA PRO A 57 10.06 8.42 -3.25
C PRO A 57 11.25 7.66 -2.65
N GLY A 58 11.17 6.33 -2.59
CA GLY A 58 12.20 5.46 -2.00
C GLY A 58 12.08 5.26 -0.48
N GLU A 59 11.22 6.01 0.20
CA GLU A 59 10.94 5.81 1.62
C GLU A 59 9.87 4.75 1.85
N ARG A 60 9.97 4.06 3.00
CA ARG A 60 8.94 3.12 3.43
C ARG A 60 7.67 3.89 3.74
N GLY A 61 6.57 3.53 3.09
CA GLY A 61 5.29 4.22 3.22
C GLY A 61 4.98 5.17 2.07
N HIS A 62 5.91 5.41 1.14
CA HIS A 62 5.62 6.19 -0.06
C HIS A 62 4.44 5.59 -0.84
N GLY A 63 3.47 6.44 -1.18
CA GLY A 63 2.24 6.06 -1.89
C GLY A 63 1.16 5.39 -1.02
N TRP A 64 1.42 5.15 0.26
CA TRP A 64 0.40 4.63 1.18
C TRP A 64 -0.52 5.75 1.66
N GLN A 65 -1.81 5.44 1.73
CA GLN A 65 -2.84 6.36 2.24
C GLN A 65 -3.40 5.84 3.55
N TYR A 66 -3.50 6.72 4.55
CA TYR A 66 -3.88 6.38 5.91
C TYR A 66 -5.11 7.17 6.32
N PHE A 67 -6.07 6.48 6.93
CA PHE A 67 -7.27 7.09 7.46
C PHE A 67 -7.59 6.51 8.84
N SER A 68 -8.06 7.34 9.75
CA SER A 68 -8.45 6.91 11.09
C SER A 68 -9.70 7.61 11.57
N ASP A 69 -10.55 6.89 12.27
CA ASP A 69 -11.55 7.46 13.17
C ASP A 69 -11.08 7.24 14.61
N PRO A 70 -10.62 8.30 15.31
CA PRO A 70 -10.12 8.17 16.67
C PRO A 70 -11.24 7.86 17.68
N THR A 71 -12.48 8.27 17.41
CA THR A 71 -13.64 8.06 18.30
C THR A 71 -14.07 6.60 18.29
N ALA A 72 -14.07 5.98 17.12
CA ALA A 72 -14.47 4.58 16.94
C ALA A 72 -13.28 3.60 17.02
N HIS A 73 -12.06 4.10 17.25
CA HIS A 73 -10.82 3.32 17.26
C HIS A 73 -10.67 2.40 16.04
N ARG A 74 -10.98 2.93 14.85
CA ARG A 74 -10.84 2.21 13.57
C ARG A 74 -9.90 2.94 12.62
N ALA A 75 -9.24 2.20 11.75
CA ALA A 75 -8.34 2.74 10.75
C ALA A 75 -8.42 1.98 9.44
N VAL A 76 -8.21 2.67 8.33
CA VAL A 76 -8.08 2.10 6.99
C VAL A 76 -6.72 2.51 6.44
N VAL A 77 -6.06 1.57 5.78
CA VAL A 77 -4.80 1.81 5.10
C VAL A 77 -4.93 1.25 3.68
N ILE A 78 -4.60 2.08 2.70
CA ILE A 78 -4.64 1.71 1.28
C ILE A 78 -3.20 1.68 0.77
N SER A 79 -2.80 0.54 0.22
CA SER A 79 -1.48 0.40 -0.41
C SER A 79 -1.39 1.21 -1.71
N PRO A 80 -0.18 1.50 -2.21
CA PRO A 80 0.01 2.15 -3.51
C PRO A 80 -0.65 1.39 -4.66
N GLN A 81 -0.78 0.07 -4.55
CA GLN A 81 -1.42 -0.80 -5.53
C GLN A 81 -2.95 -0.77 -5.45
N GLY A 82 -3.51 -0.22 -4.37
CA GLY A 82 -4.94 -0.14 -4.12
C GLY A 82 -5.50 -1.22 -3.18
N ASP A 83 -4.67 -2.09 -2.61
CA ASP A 83 -5.13 -3.06 -1.61
C ASP A 83 -5.60 -2.37 -0.32
N TYR A 84 -6.71 -2.86 0.23
CA TYR A 84 -7.37 -2.29 1.40
C TYR A 84 -7.08 -3.11 2.65
N TYR A 85 -6.63 -2.40 3.69
CA TYR A 85 -6.42 -2.94 5.03
C TYR A 85 -7.26 -2.18 6.04
N PHE A 86 -7.79 -2.88 7.03
CA PHE A 86 -8.67 -2.29 8.04
C PHE A 86 -8.27 -2.73 9.45
N SER A 87 -8.44 -1.84 10.41
CA SER A 87 -8.22 -2.07 11.84
C SER A 87 -9.41 -1.61 12.64
N ARG A 88 -9.72 -2.34 13.72
CA ARG A 88 -10.68 -1.95 14.77
C ARG A 88 -9.99 -1.95 16.15
N GLY A 89 -8.74 -1.48 16.19
CA GLY A 89 -7.93 -1.47 17.41
C GLY A 89 -7.23 -2.80 17.76
N LYS A 90 -7.30 -3.81 16.89
CA LYS A 90 -6.68 -5.14 17.09
C LYS A 90 -5.57 -5.47 16.09
N GLY A 91 -5.05 -4.45 15.41
CA GLY A 91 -4.11 -4.59 14.30
C GLY A 91 -4.80 -4.52 12.92
N LEU A 92 -3.97 -4.39 11.89
CA LEU A 92 -4.40 -4.31 10.50
C LEU A 92 -4.71 -5.71 9.95
N ARG A 93 -5.84 -5.83 9.26
CA ARG A 93 -6.20 -7.01 8.48
C ARG A 93 -6.43 -6.62 7.02
N TRP A 94 -5.98 -7.45 6.11
CA TRP A 94 -6.34 -7.32 4.70
C TRP A 94 -7.85 -7.58 4.52
N VAL A 95 -8.51 -6.76 3.69
CA VAL A 95 -9.96 -6.83 3.46
C VAL A 95 -10.29 -7.07 2.00
N ALA A 96 -9.58 -6.42 1.08
CA ALA A 96 -9.80 -6.56 -0.35
C ALA A 96 -8.54 -6.21 -1.14
N ALA A 97 -8.34 -6.87 -2.27
CA ALA A 97 -7.40 -6.43 -3.29
C ALA A 97 -7.96 -5.23 -4.07
N ALA A 98 -7.07 -4.48 -4.71
CA ALA A 98 -7.47 -3.52 -5.73
C ALA A 98 -8.31 -4.21 -6.83
N GLN A 99 -9.40 -3.59 -7.25
CA GLN A 99 -10.17 -4.08 -8.39
C GLN A 99 -9.51 -3.57 -9.67
N THR A 100 -8.90 -4.46 -10.44
CA THR A 100 -8.49 -4.18 -11.81
C THR A 100 -9.72 -4.23 -12.69
N GLY A 101 -10.11 -3.11 -13.30
CA GLY A 101 -11.17 -3.09 -14.31
C GLY A 101 -10.69 -3.81 -15.57
N ASP A 102 -11.51 -4.74 -16.08
CA ASP A 102 -11.35 -5.40 -17.38
C ASP A 102 -11.82 -4.48 -18.52
#